data_AF-A0A9X2S4D5-F1
#
_entry.id   AF-A0A9X2S4D5-F1
#
_cell.length_a   1.000
_cell.length_b   1.000
_cell.length_c   1.000
_cell.angle_alpha   90.00
_cell.angle_beta   90.00
_cell.angle_gamma   90.00
#
_symmetry.space_group_name_H-M   'P 1'
#
loop_
_entity.id
_entity.type
_entity.pdbx_description
1 polymer ?
#
loop_
_entity_poly.entity_id
_entity_poly.type
_entity_poly.pdbx_seq_one_letter_code
_entity_poly.pdbx_strand_id
1 'polypeptide(L)'
;MPKVLYTDPIFKNLSSDAKVLYGILLDRMELSIKNSWVDENNRVFIYFTIENIMEIMGGNKKSVKVLSELDTEKGIGLIEKQRQGQGKPTKIYVKNFIVDNLSEMSKGNFKKCRKDKVIILILIILKLVILIKSYLQEKKIID
;
A
#
# COMPACT_ATOMS: atom_id res chain seq x y z
N MET A 1 -0.82 9.69 5.92
CA MET A 1 -2.14 9.18 5.49
C MET A 1 -2.60 9.84 4.18
N PRO A 2 -2.98 9.09 3.14
CA PRO A 2 -3.35 9.65 1.83
C PRO A 2 -4.67 10.44 1.87
N LYS A 3 -4.64 11.71 1.42
CA LYS A 3 -5.83 12.58 1.36
C LYS A 3 -6.92 12.04 0.41
N VAL A 4 -6.51 11.28 -0.60
CA VAL A 4 -7.39 10.66 -1.62
C VAL A 4 -8.48 9.78 -0.97
N LEU A 5 -8.19 9.13 0.17
CA LEU A 5 -9.15 8.30 0.89
C LEU A 5 -10.36 9.07 1.43
N TYR A 6 -10.24 10.39 1.55
CA TYR A 6 -11.29 11.27 2.06
C TYR A 6 -11.94 12.11 0.97
N THR A 7 -11.26 12.31 -0.16
CA THR A 7 -11.74 13.17 -1.25
C THR A 7 -12.42 12.38 -2.37
N ASP A 8 -12.00 11.14 -2.62
CA ASP A 8 -12.51 10.36 -3.75
C ASP A 8 -13.85 9.65 -3.41
N PRO A 9 -14.88 9.78 -4.25
CA PRO A 9 -16.17 9.11 -4.04
C PRO A 9 -16.07 7.58 -3.99
N ILE A 10 -15.06 6.98 -4.63
CA ILE A 10 -14.82 5.52 -4.60
C ILE A 10 -14.60 5.04 -3.16
N PHE A 11 -13.93 5.85 -2.33
CA PHE A 11 -13.65 5.54 -0.91
C PHE A 11 -14.72 6.08 0.04
N LYS A 12 -15.85 6.61 -0.46
CA LYS A 12 -16.90 7.19 0.39
C LYS A 12 -17.58 6.16 1.28
N ASN A 13 -17.73 4.92 0.79
CA ASN A 13 -18.40 3.84 1.51
C ASN A 13 -17.48 3.10 2.50
N LEU A 14 -16.21 3.47 2.59
CA LEU A 14 -15.28 2.89 3.56
C LEU A 14 -15.48 3.50 4.95
N SER A 15 -15.44 2.64 5.97
CA SER A 15 -15.36 3.11 7.35
C SER A 15 -14.10 3.95 7.59
N SER A 16 -14.17 4.88 8.54
CA SER A 16 -13.02 5.67 8.98
C SER A 16 -11.86 4.77 9.41
N ASP A 17 -12.17 3.70 10.14
CA ASP A 17 -11.21 2.68 10.58
C ASP A 17 -10.53 1.96 9.41
N ALA A 18 -11.27 1.63 8.34
CA ALA A 18 -10.70 1.04 7.13
C ALA A 18 -9.73 1.98 6.42
N LYS A 19 -10.05 3.28 6.36
CA LYS A 19 -9.14 4.29 5.82
C LYS A 19 -7.85 4.36 6.64
N VAL A 20 -7.97 4.39 7.97
CA VAL A 20 -6.82 4.40 8.90
C VAL A 20 -5.96 3.16 8.71
N LEU A 21 -6.57 1.98 8.70
CA LEU A 21 -5.86 0.72 8.49
C LEU A 21 -5.12 0.73 7.15
N TYR A 22 -5.76 1.14 6.06
CA TYR A 22 -5.11 1.23 4.75
C TYR A 22 -3.92 2.20 4.76
N GLY A 23 -4.04 3.34 5.43
CA GLY A 23 -2.91 4.27 5.63
C GLY A 23 -1.72 3.61 6.33
N ILE A 24 -1.98 2.85 7.40
CA ILE A 24 -0.93 2.12 8.14
C ILE A 24 -0.30 1.03 7.27
N LEU A 25 -1.11 0.28 6.50
CA LEU A 25 -0.60 -0.77 5.62
C LEU A 25 0.29 -0.19 4.51
N LEU A 26 0.00 1.01 3.99
CA LEU A 26 0.87 1.73 3.06
C LEU A 26 2.21 2.09 3.69
N ASP A 27 2.21 2.63 4.92
CA ASP A 27 3.45 2.96 5.63
C ASP A 27 4.29 1.70 5.90
N ARG A 28 3.63 0.57 6.20
CA ARG A 28 4.29 -0.74 6.37
C ARG A 28 4.81 -1.33 5.06
N MET A 29 4.16 -1.04 3.93
CA MET A 29 4.64 -1.45 2.61
C MET A 29 5.99 -0.79 2.29
N GLU A 30 6.19 0.47 2.68
CA GLU A 30 7.47 1.15 2.50
C GLU A 30 8.61 0.48 3.28
N LEU A 31 8.32 -0.01 4.49
CA LEU A 31 9.27 -0.80 5.29
C LEU A 31 9.52 -2.19 4.70
N SER A 32 8.50 -2.81 4.11
CA SER A 32 8.63 -4.11 3.44
C SER A 32 9.56 -4.06 2.22
N ILE A 33 9.55 -2.96 1.46
CA ILE A 33 10.52 -2.72 0.38
C ILE A 33 11.94 -2.66 0.92
N LYS A 34 12.15 -2.00 2.08
CA LYS A 34 13.48 -1.93 2.72
C LYS A 34 13.96 -3.30 3.22
N ASN A 35 13.04 -4.19 3.58
CA ASN A 35 13.31 -5.56 4.01
C ASN A 35 13.36 -6.57 2.85
N SER A 36 13.27 -6.11 1.59
CA SER A 36 13.24 -6.96 0.40
C SER A 36 12.14 -8.04 0.42
N TRP A 37 11.00 -7.75 1.06
CA TRP A 37 9.84 -8.65 1.09
C TRP A 37 9.04 -8.52 -0.21
N VAL A 38 9.57 -9.14 -1.24
CA VAL A 38 9.08 -9.10 -2.61
C VAL A 38 8.88 -10.54 -3.10
N ASP A 39 7.79 -10.81 -3.79
CA ASP A 39 7.55 -12.12 -4.41
C ASP A 39 8.30 -12.29 -5.75
N GLU A 40 8.20 -13.47 -6.34
CA GLU A 40 8.81 -13.80 -7.64
C GLU A 40 8.29 -12.95 -8.81
N ASN A 41 7.12 -12.34 -8.65
CA ASN A 41 6.50 -11.43 -9.61
C ASN A 41 6.79 -9.96 -9.29
N ASN A 42 7.80 -9.67 -8.47
CA ASN A 42 8.15 -8.32 -8.00
C ASN A 42 7.02 -7.59 -7.24
N ARG A 43 6.10 -8.33 -6.62
CA ARG A 43 5.03 -7.75 -5.80
C ARG A 43 5.47 -7.68 -4.35
N VAL A 44 5.43 -6.47 -3.80
CA VAL A 44 5.73 -6.22 -2.38
C VAL A 44 4.57 -6.76 -1.53
N PHE A 45 4.89 -7.54 -0.51
CA PHE A 45 3.92 -8.03 0.46
C PHE A 45 4.31 -7.65 1.88
N ILE A 46 3.33 -7.55 2.77
CA ILE A 46 3.57 -7.37 4.20
C ILE A 46 3.09 -8.61 4.95
N TYR A 47 3.88 -9.04 5.93
CA TYR A 47 3.39 -9.94 6.95
C TYR A 47 2.65 -9.11 8.00
N PHE A 48 1.34 -9.26 8.03
CA PHE A 48 0.49 -8.55 8.99
C PHE A 48 -0.47 -9.53 9.62
N THR A 49 -0.36 -9.68 10.94
CA THR A 49 -1.17 -10.61 11.70
C THR A 49 -2.47 -9.95 12.14
N ILE A 50 -3.46 -10.76 12.52
CA ILE A 50 -4.75 -10.20 12.98
C ILE A 50 -4.59 -9.51 14.33
N GLU A 51 -3.65 -9.97 15.15
CA GLU A 51 -3.30 -9.40 16.45
C GLU A 51 -2.85 -7.95 16.31
N ASN A 52 -1.99 -7.65 15.31
CA ASN A 52 -1.55 -6.29 15.05
C ASN A 52 -2.72 -5.39 14.61
N ILE A 53 -3.67 -5.92 13.84
CA ILE A 53 -4.89 -5.17 13.46
C ILE A 53 -5.75 -4.92 14.69
N MET A 54 -5.87 -5.93 15.58
CA MET A 54 -6.65 -5.84 16.81
C MET A 54 -6.13 -4.78 17.76
N GLU A 55 -4.81 -4.63 17.87
CA GLU A 55 -4.19 -3.57 18.65
C GLU A 55 -4.59 -2.18 18.15
N ILE A 56 -4.65 -1.99 16.83
CA ILE A 56 -5.01 -0.71 16.22
C ILE A 56 -6.53 -0.45 16.31
N MET A 57 -7.34 -1.49 16.08
CA MET A 57 -8.79 -1.35 15.95
C MET A 57 -9.54 -1.48 17.29
N GLY A 58 -8.90 -2.04 18.31
CA GLY A 58 -9.49 -2.25 19.64
C GLY A 58 -10.45 -3.45 19.73
N GLY A 59 -10.30 -4.47 18.87
CA GLY A 59 -11.08 -5.71 19.01
C GLY A 59 -11.12 -6.62 17.79
N ASN A 60 -11.28 -7.93 18.04
CA ASN A 60 -11.25 -8.97 17.00
C ASN A 60 -12.35 -8.80 15.94
N LYS A 61 -13.63 -8.75 16.36
CA LYS A 61 -14.77 -8.62 15.44
C LYS A 61 -14.65 -7.39 14.54
N LYS A 62 -14.23 -6.26 15.12
CA LYS A 62 -14.01 -5.01 14.40
C LYS A 62 -12.87 -5.14 13.39
N SER A 63 -11.74 -5.71 13.80
CA SER A 63 -10.58 -5.96 12.94
C SER A 63 -10.92 -6.81 11.73
N VAL A 64 -11.62 -7.93 11.94
CA VAL A 64 -12.07 -8.82 10.85
C VAL A 64 -12.98 -8.07 9.89
N LYS A 65 -13.92 -7.27 10.41
CA LYS A 65 -14.84 -6.47 9.59
C LYS A 65 -14.10 -5.44 8.75
N VAL A 66 -13.24 -4.64 9.38
CA VAL A 66 -12.44 -3.60 8.70
C VAL A 66 -11.54 -4.23 7.63
N LEU A 67 -10.91 -5.37 7.95
CA LEU A 67 -10.08 -6.10 6.99
C LEU A 67 -10.92 -6.63 5.81
N SER A 68 -12.17 -7.04 6.04
CA SER A 68 -13.07 -7.50 4.98
C SER A 68 -13.58 -6.36 4.09
N GLU A 69 -13.75 -5.14 4.62
CA GLU A 69 -14.12 -3.96 3.84
C GLU A 69 -13.02 -3.56 2.85
N LEU A 70 -11.75 -3.81 3.21
CA LEU A 70 -10.60 -3.55 2.35
C LEU A 70 -10.32 -4.69 1.36
N ASP A 71 -10.80 -5.91 1.65
CA ASP A 71 -10.49 -7.11 0.88
C ASP A 71 -11.08 -7.09 -0.53
N THR A 72 -10.51 -7.88 -1.44
CA THR A 72 -10.99 -8.03 -2.83
C THR A 72 -12.27 -8.87 -2.92
N GLU A 73 -12.50 -9.79 -1.98
CA GLU A 73 -13.68 -10.68 -2.02
C GLU A 73 -14.98 -10.02 -1.55
N LYS A 74 -14.90 -9.18 -0.52
CA LYS A 74 -16.08 -8.62 0.18
C LYS A 74 -16.18 -7.11 0.12
N GLY A 75 -15.10 -6.46 -0.28
CA GLY A 75 -14.91 -5.04 -0.12
C GLY A 75 -14.55 -4.35 -1.43
N ILE A 76 -13.89 -3.22 -1.28
CA ILE A 76 -13.45 -2.36 -2.40
C ILE A 76 -12.20 -2.90 -3.12
N GLY A 77 -11.55 -3.92 -2.55
CA GLY A 77 -10.35 -4.54 -3.13
C GLY A 77 -9.05 -3.80 -2.93
N LEU A 78 -8.95 -2.94 -1.91
CA LEU A 78 -7.73 -2.22 -1.54
C LEU A 78 -6.57 -3.15 -1.13
N ILE A 79 -6.88 -4.35 -0.64
CA ILE A 79 -5.91 -5.36 -0.24
C ILE A 79 -6.27 -6.74 -0.80
N GLU A 80 -5.26 -7.59 -0.90
CA GLU A 80 -5.39 -9.00 -1.24
C GLU A 80 -4.65 -9.85 -0.20
N LYS A 81 -5.34 -10.85 0.35
CA LYS A 81 -4.79 -11.77 1.35
C LYS A 81 -4.43 -13.09 0.71
N GLN A 82 -3.22 -13.57 0.97
CA GLN A 82 -2.78 -14.90 0.55
C GLN A 82 -2.36 -15.73 1.76
N ARG A 83 -3.12 -16.80 2.02
CA ARG A 83 -2.77 -17.80 3.04
C ARG A 83 -1.66 -18.70 2.53
N GLN A 84 -0.66 -18.96 3.35
CA GLN A 84 0.53 -19.75 2.98
C GLN A 84 0.58 -21.16 3.60
N GLY A 85 -0.47 -21.57 4.31
CA GLY A 85 -0.54 -22.84 5.04
C GLY A 85 -0.71 -22.66 6.55
N GLN A 86 -0.67 -23.76 7.30
CA GLN A 86 -0.77 -23.75 8.76
C GLN A 86 0.49 -23.16 9.41
N GLY A 87 0.33 -22.36 10.46
CA GLY A 87 1.43 -21.78 11.24
C GLY A 87 2.22 -20.66 10.56
N LYS A 88 1.93 -20.33 9.29
CA LYS A 88 2.59 -19.25 8.56
C LYS A 88 1.72 -17.97 8.58
N PRO A 89 2.32 -16.79 8.79
CA PRO A 89 1.59 -15.54 8.72
C PRO A 89 0.97 -15.33 7.33
N THR A 90 -0.17 -14.66 7.29
CA THR A 90 -0.83 -14.33 6.02
C THR A 90 -0.05 -13.22 5.31
N LYS A 91 0.19 -13.38 4.01
CA LYS A 91 0.72 -12.32 3.17
C LYS A 91 -0.40 -11.38 2.77
N ILE A 92 -0.19 -10.08 2.97
CA ILE A 92 -1.10 -9.05 2.51
C ILE A 92 -0.41 -8.25 1.41
N TYR A 93 -1.05 -8.17 0.25
CA TYR A 93 -0.65 -7.30 -0.85
C TYR A 93 -1.52 -6.05 -0.80
N VAL A 94 -0.88 -4.88 -0.74
CA VAL A 94 -1.57 -3.59 -0.72
C VAL A 94 -1.60 -3.05 -2.15
N LYS A 95 -2.81 -2.81 -2.69
CA LYS A 95 -2.99 -2.27 -4.04
C LYS A 95 -2.97 -0.73 -3.97
N ASN A 96 -2.31 -0.09 -4.93
CA ASN A 96 -2.24 1.38 -5.01
C ASN A 96 -2.98 1.89 -6.26
N PHE A 97 -4.22 2.31 -6.05
CA PHE A 97 -5.17 2.76 -7.08
C PHE A 97 -4.80 4.11 -7.70
N ILE A 98 -3.86 4.83 -7.09
CA ILE A 98 -3.35 6.10 -7.62
C ILE A 98 -2.56 5.85 -8.92
N VAL A 99 -1.88 4.70 -9.02
CA VAL A 99 -1.10 4.33 -10.22
C VAL A 99 -2.01 3.81 -11.33
N ASP A 100 -3.07 3.08 -10.98
CA ASP A 100 -3.99 2.53 -11.98
C ASP A 100 -4.75 3.65 -12.70
N ASN A 101 -5.30 4.65 -12.00
CA ASN A 101 -5.99 5.79 -12.63
C ASN A 101 -5.07 6.61 -13.56
N LEU A 102 -3.78 6.75 -13.24
CA LEU A 102 -2.79 7.38 -14.13
C LEU A 102 -2.51 6.53 -15.38
N SER A 103 -2.58 5.20 -15.25
CA SER A 103 -2.41 4.27 -16.38
C SER A 103 -3.67 4.11 -17.24
N GLU A 104 -4.85 4.41 -16.68
CA GLU A 104 -6.12 4.36 -17.41
C GLU A 104 -6.30 5.56 -18.35
N MET A 105 -5.71 6.71 -18.02
CA MET A 105 -5.61 7.87 -18.92
C MET A 105 -4.66 7.66 -20.11
N SER A 106 -3.84 6.61 -20.10
CA SER A 106 -2.87 6.29 -21.16
C SER A 106 -3.21 5.00 -21.93
N LYS A 107 -4.48 4.56 -21.96
CA LYS A 107 -4.89 3.32 -22.68
C LYS A 107 -4.71 3.46 -24.20
N GLY A 108 -3.50 3.20 -24.66
CA GLY A 108 -3.14 2.80 -26.01
C GLY A 108 -2.20 1.61 -25.94
N ASN A 109 -2.74 0.40 -26.12
CA ASN A 109 -2.05 -0.88 -26.37
C ASN A 109 -0.67 -1.08 -25.69
N PHE A 110 -0.67 -1.71 -24.50
CA PHE A 110 0.55 -2.41 -24.06
C PHE A 110 0.25 -3.86 -23.70
N LYS A 111 0.75 -4.74 -24.58
CA LYS A 111 0.95 -6.16 -24.31
C LYS A 111 1.67 -6.32 -22.97
N LYS A 112 1.25 -7.37 -22.27
CA LYS A 112 1.86 -7.98 -21.08
C LYS A 112 3.41 -7.98 -21.17
N CYS A 113 4.05 -7.71 -20.02
CA CYS A 113 5.48 -7.78 -19.69
C CYS A 113 6.31 -6.47 -19.84
N ARG A 114 7.08 -6.16 -18.76
CA ARG A 114 8.03 -5.03 -18.57
C ARG A 114 7.48 -3.71 -18.00
N LYS A 115 6.56 -3.75 -17.01
CA LYS A 115 6.22 -2.56 -16.18
C LYS A 115 7.11 -2.41 -14.93
N ASP A 116 7.81 -3.46 -14.52
CA ASP A 116 8.50 -3.51 -13.23
C ASP A 116 9.75 -2.61 -13.15
N LYS A 117 10.48 -2.47 -14.27
CA LYS A 117 11.67 -1.59 -14.32
C LYS A 117 11.31 -0.10 -14.31
N VAL A 118 10.17 0.28 -14.88
CA VAL A 118 9.73 1.68 -14.98
C VAL A 118 9.20 2.17 -13.65
N ILE A 119 8.44 1.33 -12.92
CA ILE A 119 7.95 1.65 -11.58
C ILE A 119 9.11 1.78 -10.60
N ILE A 120 10.07 0.85 -10.62
CA ILE A 120 11.28 0.93 -9.79
C ILE A 120 12.06 2.22 -10.11
N LEU A 121 12.22 2.58 -11.39
CA LEU A 121 12.92 3.79 -11.78
C LEU A 121 12.19 5.07 -11.32
N ILE A 122 10.86 5.12 -11.42
CA ILE A 122 10.04 6.23 -10.94
C ILE A 122 10.13 6.35 -9.41
N LEU A 123 10.09 5.23 -8.68
CA LEU A 123 10.26 5.22 -7.23
C LEU A 123 11.68 5.62 -6.81
N ILE A 124 12.72 5.22 -7.55
CA ILE A 124 14.10 5.65 -7.34
C ILE A 124 14.24 7.16 -7.57
N ILE A 125 13.68 7.69 -8.66
CA ILE A 125 13.73 9.13 -8.98
C ILE A 125 12.97 9.93 -7.93
N LEU A 126 11.76 9.51 -7.54
CA LEU A 126 10.99 10.18 -6.48
C LEU A 126 11.73 10.14 -5.14
N LYS A 127 12.38 9.01 -4.82
CA LYS A 127 13.17 8.86 -3.60
C LYS A 127 14.43 9.72 -3.63
N LEU A 128 15.12 9.83 -4.76
CA LEU A 128 16.26 10.75 -4.95
C LEU A 128 15.82 12.21 -4.81
N VAL A 129 14.69 12.60 -5.39
CA VAL A 129 14.16 13.98 -5.28
C VAL A 129 13.82 14.32 -3.82
N ILE A 130 13.22 13.37 -3.08
CA ILE A 130 12.93 13.54 -1.65
C ILE A 130 14.24 13.63 -0.84
N LEU A 131 15.21 12.77 -1.13
CA LEU A 131 16.51 12.76 -0.44
C LEU A 131 17.27 14.07 -0.65
N ILE A 132 17.29 14.58 -1.88
CA ILE A 132 17.95 15.85 -2.23
C ILE A 132 17.23 17.02 -1.58
N LYS A 133 15.89 17.03 -1.54
CA LYS A 133 15.13 18.06 -0.80
C LYS A 133 15.41 18.03 0.69
N SER A 134 15.50 16.85 1.30
CA SER A 134 15.87 16.68 2.71
C SER A 134 17.28 17.23 2.99
N TYR A 135 18.25 16.89 2.14
CA TYR A 135 19.63 17.35 2.25
C TYR A 135 19.78 18.87 2.07
N LEU A 136 19.01 19.48 1.16
CA LEU A 136 19.05 20.92 0.92
C LEU A 136 18.42 21.74 2.06
N GLN A 137 17.48 21.16 2.82
CA GLN A 137 16.83 21.84 3.94
C GLN A 137 17.74 21.92 5.17
N GLU A 138 18.61 20.93 5.39
CA GLU A 138 19.63 20.94 6.45
C GLU A 138 20.74 21.98 6.18
N LYS A 139 21.11 22.21 4.91
CA LYS A 139 22.08 23.26 4.56
C LYS A 139 21.55 24.69 4.68
N LYS A 140 20.23 24.90 4.62
CA LYS A 140 19.60 26.22 4.73
C LYS A 140 19.44 26.75 6.16
N ILE A 141 19.91 25.98 7.15
CA ILE A 141 19.85 26.32 8.59
C ILE A 141 21.26 26.72 9.12
N ILE A 142 22.31 26.68 8.28
CA ILE A 142 23.71 26.91 8.70
C ILE A 142 24.27 28.28 8.21
N ASP A 143 23.44 29.16 7.64
CA ASP A 143 23.80 30.57 7.41
C ASP A 143 23.09 31.50 8.42
#